data_AF-A0A4U9WKA6-F1
#
_entry.id   AF-A0A4U9WKA6-F1
#
_cell.length_a   1.000
_cell.length_b   1.000
_cell.length_c   1.000
_cell.angle_alpha   90.00
_cell.angle_beta   90.00
_cell.angle_gamma   90.00
#
_symmetry.space_group_name_H-M   'P 1'
#
loop_
_entity.id
_entity.type
_entity.pdbx_description
1 polymer ?
#
loop_
_entity_poly.entity_id
_entity_poly.type
_entity_poly.pdbx_seq_one_letter_code
_entity_poly.pdbx_strand_id
1 'polypeptide(L)' 'MPAVVASQYNVVVKDLTERLKLRGKSGKERVCAAMRKLLQLAYGVVKSGKTFNAEIPLAG' A
#
# COMPACT_ATOMS: atom_id res chain seq x y z
N MET A 1 -4.47 0.11 14.08
CA MET A 1 -3.29 0.57 13.32
C MET A 1 -3.60 0.62 11.82
N PRO A 2 -3.41 1.77 11.14
CA PRO A 2 -3.89 2.00 9.77
C PRO A 2 -3.26 1.06 8.72
N ALA A 3 -1.98 0.73 8.84
CA ALA A 3 -1.31 -0.20 7.92
C ALA A 3 -1.88 -1.63 7.98
N VAL A 4 -2.28 -2.09 9.16
CA VAL A 4 -2.85 -3.43 9.37
C VAL A 4 -4.24 -3.52 8.74
N VAL A 5 -5.07 -2.48 8.93
CA VAL A 5 -6.41 -2.40 8.31
C VAL A 5 -6.29 -2.29 6.79
N ALA A 6 -5.38 -1.44 6.29
CA ALA A 6 -5.13 -1.30 4.86
C ALA A 6 -4.69 -2.62 4.21
N SER A 7 -3.90 -3.44 4.88
CA SER A 7 -3.50 -4.75 4.36
C SER A 7 -4.66 -5.74 4.19
N GLN A 8 -5.82 -5.49 4.80
CA GLN A 8 -7.02 -6.32 4.67
C GLN A 8 -8.01 -5.77 3.63
N TYR A 9 -8.23 -4.45 3.62
CA TYR A 9 -9.27 -3.82 2.81
C TYR A 9 -8.75 -3.11 1.54
N ASN A 10 -7.51 -2.63 1.54
CA ASN A 10 -6.96 -1.95 0.37
C ASN A 10 -6.23 -2.96 -0.52
N VAL A 11 -6.79 -3.24 -1.70
CA VAL A 11 -6.29 -4.24 -2.66
C VAL A 11 -4.81 -4.00 -3.01
N VAL A 12 -4.38 -2.74 -3.20
CA VAL A 12 -3.00 -2.38 -3.54
C VAL A 12 -2.03 -2.73 -2.40
N VAL A 13 -2.44 -2.42 -1.16
CA VAL A 13 -1.61 -2.66 0.03
C VAL A 13 -1.60 -4.15 0.39
N LYS A 14 -2.73 -4.84 0.19
CA LYS A 14 -2.88 -6.28 0.39
C LYS A 14 -1.94 -7.06 -0.53
N ASP A 15 -1.98 -6.79 -1.83
CA ASP A 15 -1.11 -7.43 -2.83
C ASP A 15 0.38 -7.18 -2.53
N LEU A 16 0.77 -5.95 -2.19
CA LEU A 16 2.13 -5.65 -1.74
C LEU A 16 2.53 -6.48 -0.52
N THR A 17 1.65 -6.52 0.48
CA THR A 17 1.89 -7.20 1.76
C THR A 17 1.98 -8.72 1.58
N GLU A 18 1.20 -9.28 0.66
CA GLU A 18 1.16 -10.70 0.31
C GLU A 18 2.41 -11.10 -0.48
N ARG A 19 2.82 -10.30 -1.48
CA ARG A 19 4.10 -10.48 -2.18
C ARG A 19 5.28 -10.47 -1.23
N LEU A 20 5.30 -9.54 -0.26
CA LEU A 20 6.36 -9.50 0.75
C LEU A 20 6.31 -10.70 1.70
N LYS A 21 5.12 -11.19 2.04
CA LYS A 21 4.93 -12.40 2.84
C LYS A 21 5.49 -13.63 2.11
N LEU A 22 5.20 -13.78 0.82
CA LEU A 22 5.72 -14.86 -0.03
C LEU A 22 7.26 -14.81 -0.15
N ARG A 23 7.84 -13.60 -0.12
CA ARG A 23 9.30 -13.39 -0.08
C ARG A 23 9.93 -13.62 1.29
N GLY A 24 9.18 -14.09 2.29
CA GLY A 24 9.68 -14.40 3.63
C GLY A 24 10.01 -13.17 4.48
N LYS A 25 9.48 -11.98 4.14
CA LYS A 25 9.76 -10.74 4.89
C LYS A 25 9.08 -10.72 6.25
N SER A 26 9.75 -10.14 7.24
CA SER A 26 9.26 -10.05 8.61
C SER A 26 7.96 -9.22 8.67
N GLY A 27 7.14 -9.51 9.68
CA GLY A 27 5.89 -8.77 9.93
C GLY A 27 6.11 -7.26 9.99
N LYS A 28 7.19 -6.80 10.65
CA LYS A 28 7.51 -5.36 10.75
C LYS A 28 7.89 -4.74 9.40
N GLU A 29 8.68 -5.43 8.58
CA GLU A 29 9.04 -4.97 7.24
C GLU A 29 7.80 -4.79 6.36
N ARG A 30 6.85 -5.74 6.45
CA ARG A 30 5.58 -5.67 5.73
C ARG A 30 4.75 -4.46 6.15
N VAL A 31 4.66 -4.18 7.46
CA VAL A 31 3.94 -3.00 7.96
C VAL A 31 4.60 -1.70 7.50
N CYS A 32 5.94 -1.59 7.58
CA CYS A 32 6.66 -0.40 7.09
C CYS A 32 6.44 -0.16 5.59
N ALA A 33 6.50 -1.22 4.77
CA ALA A 33 6.21 -1.14 3.34
C ALA A 33 4.76 -0.69 3.07
N ALA A 34 3.80 -1.22 3.83
CA ALA A 34 2.40 -0.82 3.75
C ALA A 34 2.19 0.66 4.11
N MET A 35 2.84 1.15 5.18
CA MET A 35 2.79 2.57 5.57
C MET A 35 3.33 3.48 4.46
N ARG A 36 4.49 3.14 3.89
CA ARG A 36 5.09 3.92 2.80
C ARG A 36 4.17 3.95 1.57
N LYS A 37 3.55 2.83 1.23
CA LYS A 37 2.62 2.74 0.11
C LYS A 37 1.36 3.57 0.34
N LEU A 38 0.81 3.57 1.55
CA LEU A 38 -0.33 4.41 1.92
C LEU A 38 -0.02 5.90 1.76
N LEU A 39 1.16 6.34 2.20
CA LEU A 39 1.57 7.74 2.06
C LEU A 39 1.68 8.15 0.59
N GLN A 40 2.25 7.29 -0.25
CA GLN A 40 2.33 7.54 -1.70
C GLN A 40 0.96 7.62 -2.36
N LEU A 41 0.02 6.76 -1.96
CA LEU A 41 -1.36 6.79 -2.46
C LEU A 41 -2.07 8.09 -2.08
N ALA A 42 -1.99 8.48 -0.81
CA ALA A 42 -2.57 9.73 -0.32
C ALA A 42 -1.96 10.94 -1.04
N TYR A 43 -0.63 10.98 -1.17
CA TYR A 43 0.07 12.04 -1.89
C TYR A 43 -0.33 12.09 -3.38
N GLY A 44 -0.44 10.93 -4.04
CA GLY A 44 -0.84 10.84 -5.44
C GLY A 44 -2.25 11.39 -5.70
N VAL A 45 -3.20 11.09 -4.81
CA VAL A 45 -4.58 11.62 -4.86
C VAL A 45 -4.58 13.14 -4.71
N VAL A 46 -3.93 13.66 -3.67
CA VAL A 46 -3.88 15.10 -3.39
C VAL A 46 -3.19 15.85 -4.52
N LYS A 47 -2.07 15.34 -5.03
CA LYS A 47 -1.31 15.97 -6.11
C LYS A 47 -2.04 15.96 -7.45
N SER A 48 -2.74 14.86 -7.77
CA SER A 48 -3.40 14.71 -9.07
C SER A 48 -4.80 15.30 -9.11
N GLY A 49 -5.41 15.59 -7.94
CA GLY A 49 -6.81 16.00 -7.83
C GLY A 49 -7.82 14.93 -8.26
N LYS A 50 -7.35 13.71 -8.54
CA LYS A 50 -8.17 12.57 -8.98
C LYS A 50 -8.49 11.69 -7.78
N THR A 51 -9.69 11.11 -7.77
CA THR A 51 -10.09 10.14 -6.76
C THR A 51 -9.16 8.93 -6.76
N PHE A 52 -9.03 8.28 -5.60
CA PHE A 52 -8.23 7.06 -5.49
C PHE A 52 -8.78 5.97 -6.43
N ASN A 53 -7.92 5.43 -7.28
CA ASN A 53 -8.22 4.27 -8.11
C ASN A 53 -7.11 3.23 -7.93
N ALA A 54 -7.50 2.00 -7.59
CA ALA A 54 -6.59 0.88 -7.34
C ALA A 54 -5.92 0.33 -8.60
N GLU A 55 -6.46 0.62 -9.78
CA GLU A 55 -5.95 0.16 -11.08
C GLU A 55 -4.79 1.00 -11.61
N ILE A 56 -4.63 2.23 -11.11
CA ILE A 56 -3.55 3.10 -11.55
C ILE A 56 -2.25 2.55 -10.97
N PRO A 57 -1.33 2.02 -11.79
CA PRO A 57 -0.03 1.63 -11.29
C PRO A 57 0.65 2.91 -10.79
N LEU A 58 1.03 2.92 -9.50
CA LEU A 58 1.93 3.96 -9.02
C LEU A 58 3.22 3.84 -9.84
N ALA A 59 3.41 4.76 -10.78
CA ALA A 59 4.63 4.87 -11.57
C ALA A 59 5.81 4.91 -10.59
N GLY A 60 6.66 3.89 -10.68
CA GLY A 60 7.87 3.73 -9.88
C GLY A 60 9.03 4.42 -10.54
#